data_AF-A0A8T1B9H6-F1
#
_entry.id   AF-A0A8T1B9H6-F1
#
_cell.length_a   1.000
_cell.length_b   1.000
_cell.length_c   1.000
_cell.angle_alpha   90.00
_cell.angle_beta   90.00
_cell.angle_gamma   90.00
#
_symmetry.space_group_name_H-M   'P 1'
#
loop_
_entity.id
_entity.type
_entity.pdbx_description
1 polymer ?
#
loop_
_entity_poly.entity_id
_entity_poly.type
_entity_poly.pdbx_seq_one_letter_code
_entity_poly.pdbx_strand_id
1 'polypeptide(L)'
;MEAPRRQNHYTVKQRREALERVAVEGCKPTAQALNIPLGTLKGWRKKSTLLFEYKGAQTSRTTKGQGAKSKITFGHDLVTFIRDVRREEEYLCTGGMIEYMKMEQGAWLEMYLADNSSPERGLSALMRLCVLQLETTIY
;
A
#
# COMPACT_ATOMS: atom_id res chain seq x y z
N MET A 1 -9.18 -6.44 34.79
CA MET A 1 -9.53 -5.83 33.49
C MET A 1 -8.34 -5.02 33.03
N GLU A 2 -7.60 -5.49 32.02
CA GLU A 2 -6.60 -4.65 31.36
C GLU A 2 -7.33 -3.54 30.60
N ALA A 3 -6.94 -2.29 30.84
CA ALA A 3 -7.51 -1.16 30.13
C ALA A 3 -7.24 -1.32 28.62
N PRO A 4 -8.21 -0.98 27.74
CA PRO A 4 -8.02 -1.08 26.30
C PRO A 4 -6.80 -0.27 25.88
N ARG A 5 -5.95 -0.87 25.03
CA ARG A 5 -4.74 -0.25 24.50
C ARG A 5 -5.11 1.10 23.87
N ARG A 6 -4.78 2.22 24.54
CA ARG A 6 -4.98 3.56 23.98
C ARG A 6 -4.14 3.66 22.71
N GLN A 7 -4.80 3.72 21.57
CA GLN A 7 -4.14 4.01 20.31
C GLN A 7 -3.80 5.50 20.27
N ASN A 8 -2.59 5.85 20.72
CA ASN A 8 -2.11 7.21 20.58
C ASN A 8 -1.85 7.50 19.10
N HIS A 9 -2.56 8.48 18.57
CA HIS A 9 -2.47 8.88 17.18
C HIS A 9 -1.53 10.06 17.03
N TYR A 10 -0.32 9.78 16.53
CA TYR A 10 0.70 10.80 16.29
C TYR A 10 0.72 11.23 14.83
N THR A 11 0.73 12.53 14.60
CA THR A 11 0.89 13.16 13.28
C THR A 11 2.35 13.07 12.80
N VAL A 12 2.59 13.26 11.50
CA VAL A 12 3.96 13.30 10.95
C VAL A 12 4.80 14.38 11.64
N LYS A 13 4.22 15.55 11.93
CA LYS A 13 4.89 16.63 12.68
C LYS A 13 5.43 16.13 14.02
N GLN A 14 4.56 15.57 14.86
CA GLN A 14 4.93 15.07 16.19
C GLN A 14 6.00 13.98 16.12
N ARG A 15 5.96 13.13 15.08
CA ARG A 15 6.97 12.09 14.88
C ARG A 15 8.33 12.69 14.53
N ARG A 16 8.38 13.72 13.68
CA ARG A 16 9.64 14.40 13.30
C ARG A 16 10.25 15.13 14.48
N GLU A 17 9.45 15.92 15.21
CA GLU A 17 9.90 16.63 16.41
C GLU A 17 10.44 15.66 17.47
N ALA A 18 9.79 14.51 17.66
CA ALA A 18 10.29 13.47 18.55
C ALA A 18 11.62 12.87 18.03
N LEU A 19 11.78 12.67 16.72
CA LEU A 19 13.02 12.14 16.14
C LEU A 19 14.19 13.12 16.20
N GLU A 20 13.94 14.43 16.07
CA GLU A 20 14.94 15.47 16.27
C GLU A 20 15.46 15.45 17.71
N ARG A 21 14.57 15.34 18.71
CA ARG A 21 14.98 15.17 20.12
C ARG A 21 15.72 13.87 20.36
N VAL A 22 15.31 12.77 19.72
CA VAL A 22 16.03 11.49 19.79
C VAL A 22 17.45 11.60 19.23
N ALA A 23 17.70 12.45 18.24
CA ALA A 23 19.04 12.67 17.70
C ALA A 23 19.97 13.38 18.69
N VAL A 24 19.42 14.22 19.57
CA VAL A 24 20.17 14.99 20.58
C VAL A 24 20.29 14.24 21.92
N GLU A 25 19.17 13.72 22.44
CA GLU A 25 19.05 13.17 23.78
C GLU A 25 19.08 11.63 23.79
N GLY A 26 18.66 11.00 22.69
CA GLY A 26 18.49 9.54 22.60
C GLY A 26 17.09 9.05 22.98
N CYS A 27 16.76 7.81 22.62
CA CYS A 27 15.38 7.30 22.69
C CYS A 27 14.78 7.22 24.11
N LYS A 28 15.58 6.88 25.13
CA LYS A 28 15.08 6.70 26.51
C LYS A 28 14.65 8.04 27.15
N PRO A 29 15.49 9.09 27.17
CA PRO A 29 15.08 10.37 27.75
C PRO A 29 13.94 11.01 26.97
N THR A 30 13.95 10.98 25.64
CA THR A 30 12.84 11.52 24.84
C THR A 30 11.53 10.76 25.06
N ALA A 31 11.56 9.43 25.28
CA ALA A 31 10.37 8.65 25.62
C ALA A 31 9.73 9.11 26.94
N GLN A 32 10.56 9.37 27.95
CA GLN A 32 10.11 9.86 29.25
C GLN A 32 9.55 11.28 29.14
N ALA A 33 10.28 12.18 28.46
CA ALA A 33 9.89 13.59 28.31
C ALA A 33 8.58 13.78 27.53
N LEU A 34 8.36 13.00 26.47
CA LEU A 34 7.17 13.12 25.62
C LEU A 34 6.04 12.15 26.01
N ASN A 35 6.24 11.32 27.04
CA ASN A 35 5.33 10.24 27.42
C ASN A 35 4.96 9.33 26.21
N ILE A 36 5.95 9.01 25.37
CA ILE A 36 5.79 8.15 24.19
C ILE A 36 6.42 6.79 24.50
N PRO A 37 5.72 5.66 24.27
CA PRO A 37 6.30 4.35 24.50
C PRO A 37 7.61 4.16 23.75
N LEU A 38 8.63 3.63 24.42
CA LEU A 38 9.97 3.45 23.85
C LEU A 38 9.96 2.60 22.57
N GLY A 39 9.08 1.58 22.51
CA GLY A 39 8.88 0.76 21.33
C GLY A 39 8.38 1.56 20.12
N THR A 40 7.53 2.55 20.36
CA THR A 40 7.02 3.46 19.32
C THR A 40 8.14 4.34 18.75
N LEU A 41 8.97 4.96 19.59
CA LEU A 41 10.12 5.75 19.13
C LEU A 41 11.14 4.91 18.35
N LYS A 42 11.44 3.69 18.82
CA LYS A 42 12.31 2.76 18.07
C LYS A 42 11.73 2.42 16.69
N GLY A 43 10.41 2.20 16.62
CA GLY A 43 9.70 1.96 15.36
C GLY A 43 9.77 3.15 14.41
N TRP A 44 9.61 4.38 14.90
CA TRP A 44 9.76 5.59 14.08
C TRP A 44 11.19 5.81 13.62
N ARG A 45 12.19 5.54 14.47
CA ARG A 45 13.60 5.66 14.09
C ARG A 45 13.94 4.77 12.89
N LYS A 46 13.41 3.54 12.86
CA LYS A 46 13.53 2.63 11.70
C LYS A 46 12.90 3.18 10.42
N LYS A 47 11.86 4.01 10.55
CA LYS A 47 11.12 4.65 9.44
C LYS A 47 11.49 6.14 9.28
N SER A 48 12.62 6.58 9.84
CA SER A 48 12.99 7.99 9.92
C SER A 48 13.13 8.62 8.54
N THR A 49 13.86 7.97 7.63
CA THR A 49 14.01 8.39 6.23
C THR A 49 12.64 8.65 5.57
N LEU A 50 11.73 7.68 5.63
CA LEU A 50 10.37 7.82 5.09
C LEU A 50 9.59 8.97 5.74
N LEU A 51 9.74 9.17 7.06
CA LEU A 51 9.08 10.25 7.77
C LEU A 51 9.61 11.62 7.37
N PHE A 52 10.92 11.78 7.14
CA PHE A 52 11.51 13.05 6.72
C PHE A 52 11.30 13.36 5.24
N GLU A 53 11.33 12.35 4.36
CA GLU A 53 11.09 12.51 2.92
C GLU A 53 9.61 12.75 2.56
N TYR A 54 8.68 12.45 3.48
CA TYR A 54 7.25 12.64 3.23
C TYR A 54 6.90 14.12 2.91
N LYS A 55 6.37 14.35 1.71
CA LYS A 55 6.00 15.69 1.21
C LYS A 55 4.52 16.07 1.43
N GLY A 56 3.73 15.22 2.09
CA GLY A 56 2.32 15.50 2.34
C GLY A 56 2.07 16.34 3.61
N ALA A 57 0.80 16.43 4.00
CA ALA A 57 0.37 17.25 5.13
C ALA A 57 1.02 16.80 6.45
N GLN A 58 1.61 17.74 7.19
CA GLN A 58 2.25 17.49 8.49
C GLN A 58 1.26 17.01 9.56
N THR A 59 -0.01 17.39 9.43
CA THR A 59 -1.14 16.91 10.24
C THR A 59 -1.57 15.48 9.90
N SER A 60 -1.05 14.90 8.80
CA SER A 60 -1.36 13.54 8.41
C SER A 60 -0.89 12.55 9.46
N ARG A 61 -1.70 11.52 9.70
CA ARG A 61 -1.39 10.41 10.60
C ARG A 61 -0.68 9.24 9.89
N THR A 62 -0.67 9.27 8.55
CA THR A 62 0.00 8.29 7.70
C THR A 62 0.90 9.01 6.71
N THR A 63 2.02 8.38 6.33
CA THR A 63 2.86 8.90 5.24
C THR A 63 2.26 8.61 3.85
N LYS A 64 1.01 8.13 3.78
CA LYS A 64 0.34 7.56 2.58
C LYS A 64 1.25 6.54 1.86
N GLY A 65 0.78 5.87 0.81
CA GLY A 65 1.59 4.87 0.09
C GLY A 65 1.94 3.58 0.89
N GLN A 66 1.30 3.38 2.05
CA GLN A 66 1.34 2.12 2.81
C GLN A 66 0.33 1.08 2.28
N GLY A 67 -0.34 1.37 1.15
CA GLY A 67 -1.13 0.37 0.44
C GLY A 67 -0.21 -0.71 -0.12
N ALA A 68 -0.70 -1.94 -0.21
CA ALA A 68 0.04 -2.98 -0.93
C ALA A 68 0.38 -2.46 -2.33
N LYS A 69 1.67 -2.47 -2.69
CA LYS A 69 2.07 -2.19 -4.07
C LYS A 69 1.31 -3.18 -4.95
N SER A 70 0.69 -2.68 -6.02
CA SER A 70 -0.03 -3.55 -6.95
C SER A 70 0.92 -4.66 -7.40
N LYS A 71 0.51 -5.93 -7.28
CA LYS A 71 1.27 -7.06 -7.81
C LYS A 71 1.38 -6.98 -9.34
N ILE A 72 0.49 -6.22 -9.99
CA ILE A 72 0.47 -5.98 -11.43
C ILE A 72 1.52 -4.91 -11.76
N THR A 73 2.56 -5.32 -12.49
CA THR A 73 3.66 -4.43 -12.94
C THR A 73 3.32 -3.67 -14.22
N PHE A 74 2.27 -4.06 -14.94
CA PHE A 74 1.80 -3.50 -16.21
C PHE A 74 0.47 -2.71 -16.06
N GLY A 75 0.25 -2.08 -14.91
CA GLY A 75 -1.04 -1.44 -14.62
C GLY A 75 -1.45 -0.37 -15.65
N HIS A 76 -0.50 0.35 -16.23
CA HIS A 76 -0.76 1.34 -17.28
C HIS A 76 -1.32 0.70 -18.56
N ASP A 77 -0.70 -0.38 -19.02
CA ASP A 77 -1.09 -1.07 -20.25
C ASP A 77 -2.46 -1.75 -20.08
N LEU A 78 -2.70 -2.31 -18.89
CA LEU A 78 -4.00 -2.87 -18.54
C LEU A 78 -5.11 -1.80 -18.53
N VAL A 79 -4.85 -0.61 -17.99
CA VAL A 79 -5.81 0.51 -18.01
C VAL A 79 -6.05 1.01 -19.43
N THR A 80 -5.02 1.04 -20.27
CA THR A 80 -5.13 1.41 -21.69
C THR A 80 -6.04 0.43 -22.42
N PHE A 81 -5.78 -0.87 -22.28
CA PHE A 81 -6.66 -1.92 -22.81
C PHE A 81 -8.11 -1.79 -22.32
N ILE A 82 -8.34 -1.57 -21.02
CA ILE A 82 -9.70 -1.38 -20.48
C ILE A 82 -10.41 -0.19 -21.14
N ARG A 83 -9.69 0.90 -21.38
CA ARG A 83 -10.23 2.12 -21.99
C ARG A 83 -10.53 1.91 -23.48
N ASP A 84 -9.65 1.21 -24.19
CA ASP A 84 -9.82 0.96 -25.64
C ASP A 84 -11.03 0.07 -25.90
N VAL A 85 -11.17 -1.05 -25.18
CA VAL A 85 -12.35 -1.94 -25.30
C VAL A 85 -13.65 -1.20 -24.99
N ARG A 86 -13.65 -0.34 -23.96
CA ARG A 86 -14.83 0.47 -23.62
C ARG A 86 -15.13 1.55 -24.65
N ARG A 87 -14.11 2.12 -25.29
CA ARG A 87 -14.27 3.11 -26.36
C ARG A 87 -14.93 2.49 -27.60
N GLU A 88 -14.73 1.21 -27.82
CA GLU A 88 -15.36 0.42 -28.89
C GLU A 88 -16.79 -0.05 -28.51
N GLU A 89 -17.36 0.48 -27.41
CA GLU A 89 -18.68 0.12 -26.85
C GLU A 89 -18.81 -1.37 -26.45
N GLU A 90 -17.69 -2.09 -26.31
CA GLU A 90 -17.70 -3.47 -25.90
C GLU A 90 -17.74 -3.61 -24.36
N TYR A 91 -18.55 -4.56 -23.89
CA TYR A 91 -18.59 -4.93 -22.47
C TYR A 91 -17.32 -5.70 -22.08
N LEU A 92 -16.46 -5.05 -21.28
CA LEU A 92 -15.31 -5.73 -20.72
C LEU A 92 -15.65 -6.46 -19.41
N CYS A 93 -15.50 -7.77 -19.40
CA CYS A 93 -15.61 -8.61 -18.21
C CYS A 93 -14.22 -9.02 -17.67
N THR A 94 -14.19 -9.61 -16.47
CA THR A 94 -12.95 -10.15 -15.89
C THR A 94 -12.29 -11.22 -16.76
N GLY A 95 -13.09 -11.99 -17.50
CA GLY A 95 -12.58 -12.98 -18.46
C GLY A 95 -11.76 -12.35 -19.60
N GLY A 96 -12.26 -11.25 -20.19
CA GLY A 96 -11.54 -10.52 -21.24
C GLY A 96 -10.22 -9.92 -20.74
N MET A 97 -10.20 -9.43 -19.50
CA MET A 97 -8.95 -8.97 -18.87
C MET A 97 -7.94 -10.10 -18.65
N ILE A 98 -8.40 -11.27 -18.20
CA ILE A 98 -7.53 -12.44 -18.02
C ILE A 98 -6.99 -12.91 -19.36
N GLU A 99 -7.81 -12.87 -20.42
CA GLU A 99 -7.36 -13.25 -21.77
C GLU A 99 -6.29 -12.29 -22.29
N TYR A 100 -6.48 -10.97 -22.12
CA TYR A 100 -5.42 -9.99 -22.37
C TYR A 100 -4.14 -10.31 -21.59
N MET A 101 -4.25 -10.64 -20.29
CA MET A 101 -3.09 -11.01 -19.48
C MET A 101 -2.41 -12.29 -19.97
N LYS A 102 -3.14 -13.28 -20.49
CA LYS A 102 -2.52 -14.47 -21.10
C LYS A 102 -1.75 -14.12 -22.37
N MET A 103 -2.30 -13.25 -23.21
CA MET A 103 -1.72 -12.91 -24.51
C MET A 103 -0.50 -11.99 -24.36
N GLU A 104 -0.64 -10.91 -23.59
CA GLU A 104 0.38 -9.85 -23.52
C GLU A 104 1.29 -9.97 -22.30
N GLN A 105 0.84 -10.66 -21.24
CA GLN A 105 1.51 -10.71 -19.93
C GLN A 105 1.63 -12.14 -19.39
N GLY A 106 1.70 -13.14 -20.29
CA GLY A 106 1.61 -14.57 -19.94
C GLY A 106 2.66 -15.00 -18.91
N ALA A 107 3.91 -14.55 -19.07
CA ALA A 107 4.98 -14.85 -18.11
C ALA A 107 4.67 -14.30 -16.70
N TRP A 108 4.10 -13.10 -16.60
CA TRP A 108 3.68 -12.57 -15.31
C TRP A 108 2.51 -13.36 -14.72
N LEU A 109 1.54 -13.77 -15.55
CA LEU A 109 0.39 -14.54 -15.11
C LEU A 109 0.80 -15.91 -14.57
N GLU A 110 1.71 -16.60 -15.24
CA GLU A 110 2.27 -17.87 -14.78
C GLU A 110 3.01 -17.71 -13.45
N MET A 111 3.89 -16.72 -13.34
CA MET A 111 4.60 -16.41 -12.09
C MET A 111 3.63 -16.07 -10.95
N TYR A 112 2.61 -15.27 -11.24
CA TYR A 112 1.60 -14.88 -10.27
C TYR A 112 0.84 -16.09 -9.74
N LEU A 113 0.38 -16.98 -10.62
CA LEU A 113 -0.35 -18.18 -10.22
C LEU A 113 0.54 -19.17 -9.46
N ALA A 114 1.82 -19.29 -9.83
CA ALA A 114 2.79 -20.14 -9.13
C ALA A 114 3.14 -19.64 -7.71
N ASP A 115 3.12 -18.32 -7.47
CA ASP A 115 3.34 -17.71 -6.14
C ASP A 115 2.15 -17.94 -5.18
N ASN A 116 1.00 -18.38 -5.68
CA ASN A 116 -0.17 -18.65 -4.85
C ASN A 116 -0.15 -20.07 -4.29
N SER A 117 -0.69 -20.24 -3.07
CA SER A 117 -0.72 -21.53 -2.37
C SER A 117 -1.48 -22.63 -3.11
N SER A 118 -2.45 -22.25 -3.97
CA SER A 118 -3.06 -23.18 -4.94
C SER A 118 -3.52 -22.42 -6.19
N PRO A 119 -3.68 -23.11 -7.34
CA PRO A 119 -4.21 -22.51 -8.56
C PRO A 119 -5.59 -21.86 -8.39
N GLU A 120 -6.49 -22.47 -7.63
CA GLU A 120 -7.85 -21.95 -7.40
C GLU A 120 -7.83 -20.66 -6.57
N ARG A 121 -6.94 -20.59 -5.57
CA ARG A 121 -6.76 -19.38 -4.75
C ARG A 121 -6.11 -18.27 -5.56
N GLY A 122 -5.13 -18.60 -6.41
CA GLY A 122 -4.51 -17.65 -7.33
C GLY A 122 -5.51 -17.08 -8.33
N LEU A 123 -6.31 -17.94 -8.97
CA LEU A 123 -7.34 -17.50 -9.91
C LEU A 123 -8.41 -16.65 -9.22
N SER A 124 -8.87 -17.05 -8.03
CA SER A 124 -9.84 -16.27 -7.25
C SER A 124 -9.30 -14.90 -6.81
N ALA A 125 -8.01 -14.82 -6.46
CA ALA A 125 -7.35 -13.55 -6.14
C ALA A 125 -7.20 -12.67 -7.40
N LEU A 126 -6.85 -13.27 -8.54
CA LEU A 126 -6.73 -12.59 -9.83
C LEU A 126 -8.06 -12.01 -10.29
N MET A 127 -9.16 -12.77 -10.20
CA MET A 127 -10.49 -12.27 -10.54
C MET A 127 -10.85 -11.04 -9.71
N ARG A 128 -10.56 -11.04 -8.40
CA ARG A 128 -10.79 -9.88 -7.53
C ARG A 128 -9.96 -8.67 -7.93
N LEU A 129 -8.72 -8.87 -8.35
CA LEU A 129 -7.89 -7.78 -8.89
C LEU A 129 -8.51 -7.20 -10.17
N CYS A 130 -9.02 -8.04 -11.07
CA CYS A 130 -9.65 -7.59 -12.30
C CYS A 130 -10.94 -6.79 -12.03
N VAL A 131 -11.80 -7.25 -11.11
CA VAL A 131 -13.00 -6.51 -10.68
C VAL A 131 -12.62 -5.14 -10.15
N LEU A 132 -11.61 -5.06 -9.27
CA LEU A 132 -11.16 -3.79 -8.71
C LEU A 132 -10.70 -2.82 -9.82
N GLN A 133 -9.95 -3.30 -10.82
CA GLN A 133 -9.51 -2.48 -11.95
C GLN A 133 -10.68 -2.00 -12.82
N LEU A 134 -11.68 -2.86 -13.06
CA LEU A 134 -12.89 -2.47 -13.79
C LEU A 134 -13.65 -1.36 -13.08
N GLU A 135 -13.78 -1.44 -11.75
CA GLU A 135 -14.47 -0.44 -10.91
C GLU A 135 -13.69 0.88 -10.82
N THR A 136 -12.37 0.83 -10.68
CA THR A 136 -11.55 2.04 -10.52
C THR A 136 -11.40 2.83 -11.82
N THR A 137 -11.66 2.21 -12.97
CA THR A 137 -11.55 2.86 -14.30
C THR A 137 -12.90 3.41 -14.78
N ILE A 138 -13.93 3.48 -13.91
CA ILE A 138 -15.27 4.01 -14.22
C ILE A 138 -15.33 5.56 -14.22
N TYR A 139 -14.27 6.24 -13.77
CA TYR A 139 -14.21 7.71 -13.71
C TYR A 139 -13.08 8.30 -14.55
#